data_AF-A0A8D0EK58-F1
#
_entry.id   AF-A0A8D0EK58-F1
#
_cell.length_a   1.000
_cell.length_b   1.000
_cell.length_c   1.000
_cell.angle_alpha   90.00
_cell.angle_beta   90.00
_cell.angle_gamma   90.00
#
_symmetry.space_group_name_H-M   'P 1'
#
loop_
_entity.id
_entity.type
_entity.pdbx_description
1 polymer ?
#
loop_
_entity_poly.entity_id
_entity_poly.type
_entity_poly.pdbx_seq_one_letter_code
_entity_poly.pdbx_strand_id
1 'polypeptide(L)'
;MKGRGVSGHPSSWFSFSPEFCCSWRGCEWWNYKVPQGGSEGLGADGCLAPPQSRELLYVTGGLPVSPGIPLPGVNPCCYFPCQHQGVCVRVGLGGYECDCTRTGYFGANCTSPELWTRLHNLLKPSPAFYHFILTHFRWFWDIINSTFIRDTLMRLVLTGKQQLPDPQLLAERFLLRRKFEADPQGTNLMFAFFAQHFTHQFFKTSGKMGRGFTKALGHGVDLGHLYGDNLERQHQLRLFRDGKLKFQVVDGEVYPPMVTDAPVHMVYPSAIPKEKQLAMGQEVFGLLPGLCMYATLWLREHNRVCDVLKQEHPTWSDEQLFQTARLILIGETIKIVIEDYVQHLSGYYLSLKFDPELLFGTQFQYRNRIAVEFNQLYHWHGLMPDSFIIQGEEYSYEQFLYNTSMLMDYGVEELVESFSKQIAGRIGGGQTINANVLKVAIGVIEESRQLRLQPFNEYRKRFGMKPYKSFQELTGEEEKAAELEELYGDIDALEFYPGLLLEKPQPDGIFGESMVEIGAPFSLKGLLGNPICSPEYWKPSTFGGATGFEIVKTASLEKLVCLNVKKCPYVAFRVPDAAENGSPRGGGSSTEL
;
A
#
# COMPACT_ATOMS: atom_id res chain seq x y z
N MET A 1 -23.33 47.87 -24.11
CA MET A 1 -24.78 47.94 -23.83
C MET A 1 -25.18 46.71 -23.03
N LYS A 2 -25.87 46.95 -21.90
CA LYS A 2 -26.71 46.06 -21.05
C LYS A 2 -26.85 44.60 -21.56
N GLY A 3 -26.52 43.55 -20.81
CA GLY A 3 -26.81 43.29 -19.41
C GLY A 3 -28.03 42.37 -19.28
N ARG A 4 -27.82 41.08 -18.96
CA ARG A 4 -28.77 40.21 -18.24
C ARG A 4 -27.96 39.20 -17.43
N GLY A 5 -28.01 39.39 -16.11
CA GLY A 5 -27.47 38.45 -15.13
C GLY A 5 -28.50 37.37 -14.81
N VAL A 6 -27.99 36.16 -14.56
CA VAL A 6 -28.71 35.12 -13.83
C VAL A 6 -27.80 34.73 -12.66
N SER A 7 -28.27 35.04 -11.46
CA SER A 7 -27.67 34.73 -10.18
C SER A 7 -27.95 33.27 -9.81
N GLY A 8 -26.90 32.45 -9.73
CA GLY A 8 -26.93 31.14 -9.08
C GLY A 8 -25.79 31.09 -8.06
N HIS A 9 -26.14 31.01 -6.77
CA HIS A 9 -25.21 30.84 -5.67
C HIS A 9 -24.43 29.51 -5.79
N PRO A 10 -23.09 29.49 -5.74
CA PRO A 10 -22.37 28.32 -5.30
C PRO A 10 -22.36 28.32 -3.77
N SER A 11 -23.06 27.36 -3.17
CA SER A 11 -22.94 27.02 -1.77
C SER A 11 -21.51 26.60 -1.46
N SER A 12 -20.80 27.46 -0.73
CA SER A 12 -19.46 27.26 -0.20
C SER A 12 -19.45 26.16 0.86
N TRP A 13 -18.88 25.00 0.53
CA TRP A 13 -18.45 23.99 1.50
C TRP A 13 -17.10 23.40 1.06
N PHE A 14 -16.04 24.19 1.20
CA PHE A 14 -14.66 23.69 1.19
C PHE A 14 -13.87 24.44 2.27
N SER A 15 -13.91 23.90 3.49
CA SER A 15 -12.97 24.28 4.54
C SER A 15 -11.77 23.32 4.46
N PHE A 16 -10.78 23.69 3.65
CA PHE A 16 -9.44 23.11 3.75
C PHE A 16 -8.72 23.74 4.95
N SER A 17 -8.29 22.89 5.89
CA SER A 17 -7.34 23.29 6.93
C SER A 17 -5.93 23.36 6.29
N PRO A 18 -5.14 24.43 6.50
CA PRO A 18 -3.78 24.59 5.96
C PRO A 18 -2.72 23.62 6.54
N GLU A 19 -3.12 22.59 7.28
CA GLU A 19 -2.21 21.76 8.09
C GLU A 19 -1.61 20.53 7.40
N PHE A 20 -1.87 20.34 6.10
CA PHE A 20 -1.26 19.27 5.32
C PHE A 20 0.29 19.30 5.33
N CYS A 21 0.90 20.45 5.68
CA CYS A 21 2.35 20.59 5.86
C CYS A 21 2.88 20.35 7.30
N CYS A 22 2.04 20.31 8.34
CA CYS A 22 2.51 20.33 9.74
C CYS A 22 2.32 19.02 10.54
N SER A 23 1.58 18.03 10.01
CA SER A 23 1.32 16.74 10.71
C SER A 23 2.50 15.75 10.66
N TRP A 24 3.60 16.09 9.98
CA TRP A 24 4.76 15.20 9.76
C TRP A 24 5.64 14.91 10.99
N ARG A 25 5.25 15.37 12.20
CA ARG A 25 6.02 15.13 13.45
C ARG A 25 5.71 13.81 14.15
N GLY A 26 4.69 13.04 13.71
CA GLY A 26 4.22 11.82 14.38
C GLY A 26 4.78 10.48 13.87
N CYS A 27 5.71 10.49 12.91
CA CYS A 27 6.38 9.27 12.40
C CYS A 27 7.79 9.07 12.96
N GLU A 28 8.20 9.88 13.93
CA GLU A 28 9.40 9.66 14.73
C GLU A 28 9.10 8.53 15.73
N TRP A 29 10.08 7.67 16.03
CA TRP A 29 9.97 6.48 16.91
C TRP A 29 9.60 5.14 16.24
N TRP A 30 10.36 4.76 15.21
CA TRP A 30 10.67 3.34 14.94
C TRP A 30 12.13 3.05 15.29
N ASN A 31 12.44 3.05 16.59
CA ASN A 31 13.71 2.56 17.14
C ASN A 31 13.42 1.74 18.39
N TYR A 32 13.09 0.46 18.21
CA TYR A 32 13.31 -0.50 19.29
C TYR A 32 14.80 -0.88 19.27
N LYS A 33 15.52 -0.45 20.32
CA LYS A 33 16.77 -1.09 20.72
C LYS A 33 16.44 -2.54 21.04
N VAL A 34 17.01 -3.49 20.32
CA VAL A 34 17.07 -4.90 20.74
C VAL A 34 18.05 -4.96 21.92
N PRO A 35 17.62 -5.27 23.15
CA PRO A 35 18.57 -5.53 24.22
C PRO A 35 19.24 -6.87 23.92
N GLN A 36 20.57 -6.86 23.82
CA GLN A 36 21.36 -8.08 23.80
C GLN A 36 21.26 -8.78 25.16
N GLY A 37 20.92 -10.06 25.15
CA GLY A 37 21.34 -11.06 26.15
C GLY A 37 20.77 -10.92 27.57
N GLY A 38 19.80 -11.77 27.89
CA GLY A 38 19.35 -12.02 29.28
C GLY A 38 18.13 -12.93 29.28
N SER A 39 18.37 -14.24 29.28
CA SER A 39 17.34 -15.26 29.34
C SER A 39 16.69 -15.32 30.73
N GLU A 40 15.63 -14.54 30.96
CA GLU A 40 14.63 -14.82 31.99
C GLU A 40 13.23 -14.48 31.44
N GLY A 41 12.34 -15.48 31.50
CA GLY A 41 11.03 -15.43 30.86
C GLY A 41 10.09 -14.41 31.49
N LEU A 42 9.79 -13.33 30.75
CA LEU A 42 8.60 -12.52 30.92
C LEU A 42 7.64 -12.89 29.79
N GLY A 43 6.58 -13.61 30.15
CA GLY A 43 5.52 -14.02 29.21
C GLY A 43 4.88 -12.80 28.57
N ALA A 44 4.90 -12.74 27.25
CA ALA A 44 4.09 -11.81 26.48
C ALA A 44 2.63 -12.28 26.52
N ASP A 45 1.89 -11.86 27.54
CA ASP A 45 0.43 -12.02 27.59
C ASP A 45 -0.21 -11.10 26.54
N GLY A 46 -0.29 -11.59 25.30
CA GLY A 46 -1.16 -10.99 24.28
C GLY A 46 -2.61 -10.96 24.76
N CYS A 47 -3.46 -10.14 24.13
CA CYS A 47 -4.91 -10.17 24.35
C CYS A 47 -5.47 -11.55 23.94
N LEU A 48 -5.37 -12.53 24.85
CA LEU A 48 -5.74 -13.90 24.59
C LEU A 48 -7.25 -14.00 24.39
N ALA A 49 -7.65 -14.60 23.27
CA ALA A 49 -8.88 -15.38 23.25
C ALA A 49 -8.72 -16.50 24.32
N PRO A 50 -9.74 -16.77 25.14
CA PRO A 50 -9.60 -17.66 26.29
C PRO A 50 -9.21 -19.08 25.84
N PRO A 51 -8.32 -19.77 26.57
CA PRO A 51 -7.88 -21.12 26.23
C PRO A 51 -9.03 -22.13 26.30
N GLN A 52 -9.09 -22.99 25.29
CA GLN A 52 -9.91 -24.20 25.27
C GLN A 52 -9.32 -25.24 26.23
N SER A 53 -9.72 -25.23 27.50
CA SER A 53 -9.86 -26.42 28.36
C SER A 53 -10.18 -25.99 29.80
N ARG A 54 -11.28 -26.51 30.32
CA ARG A 54 -11.63 -26.41 31.74
C ARG A 54 -10.92 -27.54 32.48
N GLU A 55 -9.99 -27.21 33.38
CA GLU A 55 -9.74 -28.04 34.56
C GLU A 55 -10.16 -27.26 35.81
N LEU A 56 -11.07 -27.87 36.57
CA LEU A 56 -11.62 -27.38 37.82
C LEU A 56 -10.61 -27.62 38.95
N LEU A 57 -10.14 -26.55 39.60
CA LEU A 57 -9.55 -26.63 40.93
C LEU A 57 -10.23 -25.62 41.86
N TYR A 58 -10.94 -26.17 42.85
CA TYR A 58 -11.53 -25.45 43.97
C TYR A 58 -10.43 -24.97 44.92
N VAL A 59 -10.51 -23.71 45.37
CA VAL A 59 -9.89 -23.28 46.63
C VAL A 59 -10.89 -22.44 47.42
N THR A 60 -11.11 -22.87 48.65
CA THR A 60 -11.94 -22.31 49.71
C THR A 60 -11.24 -21.14 50.42
N GLY A 61 -12.02 -20.17 50.92
CA GLY A 61 -11.56 -19.22 51.95
C GLY A 61 -11.92 -17.76 51.65
N GLY A 62 -12.97 -17.25 52.29
CA GLY A 62 -13.45 -15.88 52.11
C GLY A 62 -12.74 -14.84 52.99
N LEU A 63 -12.79 -13.58 52.53
CA LEU A 63 -12.78 -12.30 53.26
C LEU A 63 -13.21 -11.17 52.28
N PRO A 64 -13.69 -9.99 52.74
CA PRO A 64 -14.66 -9.17 52.00
C PRO A 64 -14.04 -8.26 50.93
N VAL A 65 -14.78 -8.10 49.83
CA VAL A 65 -14.42 -7.31 48.65
C VAL A 65 -14.65 -5.81 48.91
N SER A 66 -13.60 -5.00 48.78
CA SER A 66 -13.70 -3.54 48.67
C SER A 66 -14.01 -3.14 47.22
N PRO A 67 -14.81 -2.08 46.97
CA PRO A 67 -15.23 -1.72 45.62
C PRO A 67 -14.10 -0.98 44.89
N GLY A 68 -13.66 -1.50 43.73
CA GLY A 68 -12.71 -0.80 42.85
C GLY A 68 -11.63 -1.63 42.17
N ILE A 69 -11.66 -2.97 42.25
CA ILE A 69 -10.66 -3.82 41.59
C ILE A 69 -11.19 -4.23 40.19
N PRO A 70 -10.47 -3.95 39.08
CA PRO A 70 -10.80 -4.49 37.76
C PRO A 70 -10.82 -6.03 37.81
N LEU A 71 -11.72 -6.66 37.04
CA LEU A 71 -11.83 -8.12 36.99
C LEU A 71 -10.44 -8.78 36.81
N PRO A 72 -10.05 -9.73 37.69
CA PRO A 72 -8.75 -10.37 37.59
C PRO A 72 -8.67 -11.17 36.27
N GLY A 73 -7.71 -10.82 35.42
CA GLY A 73 -7.31 -11.65 34.28
C GLY A 73 -7.41 -11.02 32.89
N VAL A 74 -7.93 -9.80 32.72
CA VAL A 74 -7.97 -9.13 31.40
C VAL A 74 -6.88 -8.06 31.32
N ASN A 75 -6.06 -8.10 30.27
CA ASN A 75 -5.04 -7.08 30.03
C ASN A 75 -5.74 -5.73 29.70
N PRO A 76 -5.53 -4.66 30.50
CA PRO A 76 -6.26 -3.40 30.33
C PRO A 76 -5.94 -2.67 29.01
N CYS A 77 -4.80 -2.94 28.38
CA CYS A 77 -4.47 -2.37 27.07
C CYS A 77 -5.30 -2.98 25.92
N CYS A 78 -6.03 -4.08 26.15
CA CYS A 78 -6.93 -4.66 25.15
C CYS A 78 -8.16 -3.79 24.84
N TYR A 79 -8.44 -2.79 25.68
CA TYR A 79 -9.52 -1.82 25.45
C TYR A 79 -9.07 -0.59 24.63
N PHE A 80 -7.82 -0.59 24.15
CA PHE A 80 -7.21 0.54 23.44
C PHE A 80 -7.44 1.89 24.15
N PRO A 81 -7.15 2.01 25.47
CA PRO A 81 -7.60 3.13 26.27
C PRO A 81 -6.90 4.45 25.90
N CYS A 82 -5.65 4.40 25.48
CA CYS A 82 -4.83 5.57 25.17
C CYS A 82 -5.17 6.13 23.78
N GLN A 83 -5.73 7.35 23.76
CA GLN A 83 -6.14 8.01 22.51
C GLN A 83 -5.00 8.87 21.93
N HIS A 84 -5.19 9.37 20.71
CA HIS A 84 -4.30 10.34 20.06
C HIS A 84 -2.81 9.93 20.05
N GLN A 85 -2.56 8.64 19.78
CA GLN A 85 -1.22 8.03 19.73
C GLN A 85 -0.51 7.89 21.09
N GLY A 86 -1.23 8.06 22.21
CA GLY A 86 -0.70 7.72 23.53
C GLY A 86 -0.33 6.23 23.63
N VAL A 87 0.74 5.92 24.34
CA VAL A 87 1.24 4.53 24.46
C VAL A 87 0.71 3.90 25.75
N CYS A 88 -0.03 2.79 25.62
CA CYS A 88 -0.51 2.03 26.78
C CYS A 88 0.62 1.20 27.38
N VAL A 89 0.94 1.46 28.64
CA VAL A 89 1.92 0.70 29.43
C VAL A 89 1.19 -0.02 30.54
N ARG A 90 1.36 -1.33 30.64
CA ARG A 90 0.78 -2.13 31.74
C ARG A 90 1.54 -1.83 33.03
N VAL A 91 0.80 -1.52 34.10
CA VAL A 91 1.36 -1.19 35.42
C VAL A 91 0.74 -2.10 36.47
N GLY A 92 1.58 -2.84 37.18
CA GLY A 92 1.12 -3.85 38.15
C GLY A 92 0.30 -4.97 37.51
N LEU A 93 -0.51 -5.65 38.32
CA LEU A 93 -1.24 -6.86 37.90
C LEU A 93 -2.49 -6.57 37.04
N GLY A 94 -3.11 -5.40 37.21
CA GLY A 94 -4.36 -5.03 36.52
C GLY A 94 -4.49 -3.55 36.16
N GLY A 95 -3.43 -2.75 36.31
CA GLY A 95 -3.43 -1.32 35.97
C GLY A 95 -2.80 -1.03 34.61
N TYR A 96 -3.03 0.18 34.11
CA TYR A 96 -2.34 0.73 32.96
C TYR A 96 -2.09 2.23 33.16
N GLU A 97 -1.11 2.74 32.43
CA GLU A 97 -0.85 4.17 32.28
C GLU A 97 -0.69 4.48 30.79
N CYS A 98 -1.15 5.67 30.39
CA CYS A 98 -0.93 6.18 29.04
C CYS A 98 0.21 7.18 29.03
N ASP A 99 1.28 6.89 28.29
CA ASP A 99 2.29 7.87 27.97
C ASP A 99 1.78 8.80 26.86
N CYS A 100 1.42 10.03 27.25
CA CYS A 100 0.92 11.07 26.35
C CYS A 100 2.02 12.01 25.82
N THR A 101 3.31 11.67 25.99
CA THR A 101 4.44 12.54 25.65
C THR A 101 4.37 13.01 24.19
N ARG A 102 4.34 14.34 23.99
CA ARG A 102 4.28 15.02 22.67
C ARG A 102 3.06 14.65 21.81
N THR A 103 1.99 14.12 22.41
CA THR A 103 0.71 13.91 21.71
C THR A 103 -0.09 15.21 21.52
N GLY A 104 0.21 16.26 22.31
CA GLY A 104 -0.62 17.48 22.39
C GLY A 104 -1.87 17.32 23.26
N TYR A 105 -1.98 16.19 23.97
CA TYR A 105 -3.04 15.85 24.91
C TYR A 105 -2.46 15.38 26.26
N PHE A 106 -3.27 15.49 27.32
CA PHE A 106 -2.95 15.03 28.67
C PHE A 106 -4.17 14.31 29.31
N GLY A 107 -4.00 13.87 30.55
CA GLY A 107 -4.99 13.11 31.32
C GLY A 107 -4.81 11.60 31.17
N ALA A 108 -5.57 10.83 31.93
CA ALA A 108 -5.36 9.38 32.07
C ALA A 108 -5.34 8.61 30.74
N ASN A 109 -6.10 9.08 29.75
CA ASN A 109 -6.26 8.43 28.44
C ASN A 109 -5.80 9.30 27.26
N CYS A 110 -5.04 10.37 27.51
CA CYS A 110 -4.61 11.34 26.49
C CYS A 110 -5.78 11.98 25.72
N THR A 111 -6.85 12.38 26.42
CA THR A 111 -8.07 12.95 25.81
C THR A 111 -8.26 14.44 26.09
N SER A 112 -7.51 15.03 27.04
CA SER A 112 -7.64 16.45 27.36
C SER A 112 -6.65 17.26 26.50
N PRO A 113 -7.10 18.10 25.56
CA PRO A 113 -6.21 18.85 24.68
C PRO A 113 -5.49 19.99 25.42
N GLU A 114 -4.24 20.27 25.07
CA GLU A 114 -3.51 21.47 25.50
C GLU A 114 -4.14 22.76 24.92
N LEU A 115 -3.81 23.94 25.48
CA LEU A 115 -4.43 25.23 25.11
C LEU A 115 -4.29 25.55 23.60
N TRP A 116 -3.17 25.19 22.98
CA TRP A 116 -2.93 25.35 21.53
C TRP A 116 -3.70 24.32 20.68
N THR A 117 -3.84 23.08 21.17
CA THR A 117 -4.66 22.03 20.55
C THR A 117 -6.16 22.39 20.58
N ARG A 118 -6.62 23.08 21.62
CA ARG A 118 -7.97 23.66 21.70
C ARG A 118 -8.25 24.71 20.62
N LEU A 119 -7.26 25.54 20.29
CA LEU A 119 -7.39 26.60 19.29
C LEU A 119 -7.42 26.03 17.87
N HIS A 120 -6.65 24.97 17.61
CA HIS A 120 -6.66 24.27 16.32
C HIS A 120 -7.96 23.49 16.06
N ASN A 121 -8.52 22.85 17.10
CA ASN A 121 -9.71 21.99 16.98
C ASN A 121 -11.06 22.75 16.95
N LEU A 122 -11.09 24.08 16.89
CA LEU A 122 -12.29 24.88 17.13
C LEU A 122 -13.20 25.12 15.90
N LEU A 123 -12.96 24.43 14.76
CA LEU A 123 -13.81 24.49 13.57
C LEU A 123 -14.14 23.09 13.01
N LYS A 124 -14.94 22.30 13.75
CA LYS A 124 -15.72 21.15 13.20
C LYS A 124 -16.83 20.73 14.18
N PRO A 125 -18.11 20.67 13.80
CA PRO A 125 -19.20 20.27 14.72
C PRO A 125 -19.27 18.75 14.95
N SER A 126 -19.88 18.33 16.07
CA SER A 126 -19.92 16.94 16.54
C SER A 126 -21.35 16.33 16.58
N PRO A 127 -21.45 14.98 16.57
CA PRO A 127 -22.73 14.28 16.46
C PRO A 127 -23.13 13.68 17.84
N ALA A 128 -24.06 14.32 18.53
CA ALA A 128 -24.51 13.94 19.88
C ALA A 128 -25.87 13.21 19.82
N PHE A 129 -25.87 11.90 20.06
CA PHE A 129 -27.12 11.15 20.30
C PHE A 129 -26.90 9.98 21.28
N TYR A 130 -25.83 9.20 21.14
CA TYR A 130 -25.59 8.04 22.01
C TYR A 130 -25.10 8.42 23.43
N HIS A 131 -24.42 9.55 23.59
CA HIS A 131 -24.08 10.06 24.93
C HIS A 131 -25.32 10.48 25.73
N PHE A 132 -26.39 10.91 25.06
CA PHE A 132 -27.62 11.40 25.69
C PHE A 132 -28.40 10.26 26.36
N ILE A 133 -28.55 9.11 25.70
CA ILE A 133 -29.29 7.95 26.25
C ILE A 133 -28.55 7.32 27.44
N LEU A 134 -27.21 7.29 27.42
CA LEU A 134 -26.38 6.70 28.49
C LEU A 134 -26.14 7.64 29.69
N THR A 135 -26.47 8.94 29.58
CA THR A 135 -26.26 9.92 30.66
C THR A 135 -27.52 10.61 31.17
N HIS A 136 -28.65 10.43 30.50
CA HIS A 136 -29.94 10.93 30.93
C HIS A 136 -30.88 9.75 31.25
N PHE A 137 -31.91 9.99 32.07
CA PHE A 137 -32.82 8.96 32.64
C PHE A 137 -32.19 8.08 33.74
N ARG A 138 -31.61 8.72 34.76
CA ARG A 138 -31.06 8.04 35.95
C ARG A 138 -32.02 7.00 36.57
N TRP A 139 -33.31 7.34 36.66
CA TRP A 139 -34.35 6.44 37.18
C TRP A 139 -34.54 5.16 36.34
N PHE A 140 -34.40 5.25 35.02
CA PHE A 140 -34.47 4.11 34.10
C PHE A 140 -33.22 3.23 34.26
N TRP A 141 -32.04 3.85 34.35
CA TRP A 141 -30.80 3.13 34.59
C TRP A 141 -30.71 2.51 35.99
N ASP A 142 -31.29 3.13 37.03
CA ASP A 142 -31.36 2.56 38.38
C ASP A 142 -32.23 1.28 38.41
N ILE A 143 -33.29 1.24 37.60
CA ILE A 143 -34.13 0.03 37.40
C ILE A 143 -33.35 -1.03 36.61
N ILE A 144 -32.70 -0.66 35.50
CA ILE A 144 -31.91 -1.61 34.71
C ILE A 144 -30.76 -2.17 35.55
N ASN A 145 -30.06 -1.34 36.32
CA ASN A 145 -28.90 -1.70 37.14
C ASN A 145 -29.24 -2.62 38.34
N SER A 146 -30.50 -2.67 38.75
CA SER A 146 -30.99 -3.51 39.86
C SER A 146 -31.66 -4.81 39.38
N THR A 147 -31.61 -5.11 38.08
CA THR A 147 -32.20 -6.32 37.48
C THR A 147 -31.16 -7.16 36.74
N PHE A 148 -31.54 -8.40 36.38
CA PHE A 148 -30.75 -9.29 35.52
C PHE A 148 -30.47 -8.69 34.13
N ILE A 149 -31.21 -7.65 33.73
CA ILE A 149 -31.02 -6.95 32.45
C ILE A 149 -29.67 -6.22 32.42
N ARG A 150 -29.15 -5.76 33.57
CA ARG A 150 -27.78 -5.23 33.67
C ARG A 150 -26.75 -6.27 33.26
N ASP A 151 -26.84 -7.48 33.80
CA ASP A 151 -25.88 -8.55 33.51
C ASP A 151 -26.05 -9.08 32.09
N THR A 152 -27.29 -9.08 31.56
CA THR A 152 -27.56 -9.41 30.16
C THR A 152 -27.02 -8.33 29.20
N LEU A 153 -27.19 -7.05 29.49
CA LEU A 153 -26.64 -5.94 28.71
C LEU A 153 -25.12 -5.87 28.83
N MET A 154 -24.56 -6.06 30.02
CA MET A 154 -23.12 -6.16 30.22
C MET A 154 -22.56 -7.41 29.53
N ARG A 155 -23.27 -8.54 29.52
CA ARG A 155 -22.87 -9.71 28.73
C ARG A 155 -22.91 -9.39 27.24
N LEU A 156 -23.94 -8.72 26.74
CA LEU A 156 -24.03 -8.29 25.34
C LEU A 156 -22.91 -7.31 24.95
N VAL A 157 -22.53 -6.40 25.85
CA VAL A 157 -21.42 -5.44 25.71
C VAL A 157 -20.05 -6.12 25.85
N LEU A 158 -19.95 -7.21 26.63
CA LEU A 158 -18.71 -7.95 26.88
C LEU A 158 -18.53 -9.16 25.95
N THR A 159 -19.55 -9.56 25.20
CA THR A 159 -19.50 -10.68 24.24
C THR A 159 -19.83 -10.19 22.83
N GLY A 160 -18.84 -9.60 22.16
CA GLY A 160 -18.75 -9.75 20.70
C GLY A 160 -18.66 -11.25 20.36
N LYS A 161 -18.95 -11.63 19.12
CA LYS A 161 -18.79 -13.04 18.71
C LYS A 161 -17.35 -13.49 19.05
N GLN A 162 -17.22 -14.59 19.80
CA GLN A 162 -15.92 -15.07 20.28
C GLN A 162 -14.96 -15.47 19.15
N GLN A 163 -15.47 -15.64 17.94
CA GLN A 163 -14.73 -16.06 16.77
C GLN A 163 -15.00 -15.08 15.62
N LEU A 164 -13.92 -14.58 15.01
CA LEU A 164 -14.00 -13.77 13.79
C LEU A 164 -14.63 -14.57 12.64
N PRO A 165 -15.26 -13.91 11.65
CA PRO A 165 -15.87 -14.58 10.49
C PRO A 165 -14.89 -15.50 9.78
N ASP A 166 -15.35 -16.57 9.14
CA ASP A 166 -14.46 -17.41 8.34
C ASP A 166 -13.83 -16.61 7.16
N PRO A 167 -12.50 -16.65 6.94
CA PRO A 167 -11.85 -15.89 5.87
C PRO A 167 -12.34 -16.24 4.46
N GLN A 168 -12.61 -17.53 4.20
CA GLN A 168 -13.13 -18.00 2.91
C GLN A 168 -14.51 -17.42 2.68
N LEU A 169 -15.41 -17.55 3.66
CA LEU A 169 -16.76 -17.01 3.63
C LEU A 169 -16.75 -15.49 3.37
N LEU A 170 -15.92 -14.75 4.10
CA LEU A 170 -15.81 -13.30 3.95
C LEU A 170 -15.35 -12.92 2.53
N ALA A 171 -14.33 -13.60 2.01
CA ALA A 171 -13.81 -13.34 0.68
C ALA A 171 -14.83 -13.68 -0.42
N GLU A 172 -15.45 -14.86 -0.36
CA GLU A 172 -16.44 -15.30 -1.35
C GLU A 172 -17.72 -14.44 -1.36
N ARG A 173 -18.13 -13.95 -0.19
CA ARG A 173 -19.36 -13.17 -0.06
C ARG A 173 -19.16 -11.71 -0.45
N PHE A 174 -18.07 -11.09 0.01
CA PHE A 174 -17.91 -9.64 -0.09
C PHE A 174 -16.75 -9.16 -0.96
N LEU A 175 -15.80 -10.03 -1.35
CA LEU A 175 -14.64 -9.62 -2.17
C LEU A 175 -14.66 -10.23 -3.58
N LEU A 176 -15.25 -11.42 -3.74
CA LEU A 176 -15.34 -12.11 -5.00
C LEU A 176 -16.15 -11.33 -6.03
N ARG A 177 -15.53 -11.12 -7.20
CA ARG A 177 -16.14 -10.47 -8.35
C ARG A 177 -17.33 -11.26 -8.87
N ARG A 178 -18.46 -10.57 -9.02
CA ARG A 178 -19.66 -11.07 -9.72
C ARG A 178 -19.75 -10.52 -11.14
N LYS A 179 -19.39 -9.25 -11.30
CA LYS A 179 -19.33 -8.54 -12.57
C LYS A 179 -18.09 -7.64 -12.55
N PHE A 180 -17.40 -7.53 -13.68
CA PHE A 180 -16.29 -6.59 -13.79
C PHE A 180 -16.79 -5.15 -13.66
N GLU A 181 -16.23 -4.44 -12.69
CA GLU A 181 -16.43 -3.02 -12.49
C GLU A 181 -15.15 -2.30 -12.88
N ALA A 182 -15.19 -1.62 -14.01
CA ALA A 182 -14.08 -0.80 -14.48
C ALA A 182 -13.79 0.33 -13.50
N ASP A 183 -12.51 0.68 -13.36
CA ASP A 183 -12.13 1.86 -12.59
C ASP A 183 -12.67 3.16 -13.25
N PRO A 184 -13.45 3.99 -12.53
CA PRO A 184 -14.00 5.23 -13.09
C PRO A 184 -12.93 6.27 -13.48
N GLN A 185 -11.72 6.20 -12.92
CA GLN A 185 -10.62 7.10 -13.31
C GLN A 185 -9.94 6.68 -14.62
N GLY A 186 -10.37 5.57 -15.22
CA GLY A 186 -9.82 5.04 -16.47
C GLY A 186 -8.46 4.38 -16.31
N THR A 187 -8.09 3.92 -15.11
CA THR A 187 -6.85 3.16 -14.87
C THR A 187 -6.74 1.97 -15.82
N ASN A 188 -5.54 1.70 -16.34
CA ASN A 188 -5.29 0.59 -17.28
C ASN A 188 -4.37 -0.50 -16.69
N LEU A 189 -4.11 -1.56 -17.46
CA LEU A 189 -3.22 -2.63 -17.03
C LEU A 189 -1.74 -2.23 -17.01
N MET A 190 -1.34 -1.22 -17.79
CA MET A 190 0.01 -0.63 -17.69
C MET A 190 0.25 -0.11 -16.26
N PHE A 191 -0.74 0.57 -15.66
CA PHE A 191 -0.72 0.98 -14.25
C PHE A 191 -0.73 -0.23 -13.31
N ALA A 192 -1.58 -1.22 -13.55
CA ALA A 192 -1.70 -2.37 -12.66
C ALA A 192 -0.40 -3.18 -12.57
N PHE A 193 0.26 -3.43 -13.71
CA PHE A 193 1.56 -4.10 -13.73
C PHE A 193 2.69 -3.20 -13.23
N PHE A 194 2.60 -1.88 -13.39
CA PHE A 194 3.56 -0.95 -12.76
C PHE A 194 3.49 -1.05 -11.25
N ALA A 195 2.28 -0.97 -10.69
CA ALA A 195 2.02 -1.09 -9.26
C ALA A 195 2.60 -2.39 -8.72
N GLN A 196 2.33 -3.51 -9.39
CA GLN A 196 2.83 -4.82 -8.98
C GLN A 196 4.36 -4.90 -9.06
N HIS A 197 4.97 -4.51 -10.18
CA HIS A 197 6.42 -4.52 -10.36
C HIS A 197 7.14 -3.63 -9.35
N PHE A 198 6.67 -2.39 -9.19
CA PHE A 198 7.23 -1.39 -8.27
C PHE A 198 7.17 -1.85 -6.81
N THR A 199 6.02 -2.36 -6.36
CA THR A 199 5.83 -2.72 -4.95
C THR A 199 6.56 -4.00 -4.55
N HIS A 200 6.75 -4.94 -5.48
CA HIS A 200 7.43 -6.21 -5.23
C HIS A 200 8.94 -6.07 -4.99
N GLN A 201 9.49 -4.85 -5.08
CA GLN A 201 10.84 -4.57 -4.62
C GLN A 201 10.95 -4.47 -3.10
N PHE A 202 9.89 -4.04 -2.43
CA PHE A 202 9.88 -3.82 -0.98
C PHE A 202 8.86 -4.68 -0.22
N PHE A 203 7.89 -5.28 -0.90
CA PHE A 203 7.04 -6.36 -0.36
C PHE A 203 7.57 -7.73 -0.79
N LYS A 204 8.47 -8.30 0.03
CA LYS A 204 9.02 -9.64 -0.16
C LYS A 204 8.91 -10.46 1.12
N THR A 205 7.69 -10.83 1.51
CA THR A 205 7.45 -11.61 2.74
C THR A 205 8.25 -12.91 2.74
N SER A 206 8.97 -13.19 3.82
CA SER A 206 9.84 -14.36 3.93
C SER A 206 9.03 -15.61 4.26
N GLY A 207 8.78 -16.46 3.26
CA GLY A 207 8.10 -17.75 3.49
C GLY A 207 8.83 -18.65 4.50
N LYS A 208 10.16 -18.52 4.63
CA LYS A 208 10.98 -19.32 5.57
C LYS A 208 10.86 -18.84 7.02
N MET A 209 10.82 -17.52 7.25
CA MET A 209 10.73 -16.94 8.60
C MET A 209 9.28 -16.76 9.07
N GLY A 210 8.33 -16.79 8.13
CA GLY A 210 6.91 -16.58 8.40
C GLY A 210 6.46 -15.15 8.15
N ARG A 211 5.18 -14.90 8.45
CA ARG A 211 4.53 -13.60 8.28
C ARG A 211 5.19 -12.53 9.15
N GLY A 212 5.22 -11.29 8.67
CA GLY A 212 5.87 -10.16 9.35
C GLY A 212 7.37 -10.02 9.13
N PHE A 213 8.03 -10.97 8.45
CA PHE A 213 9.44 -10.87 8.06
C PHE A 213 9.58 -10.58 6.56
N THR A 214 10.56 -9.77 6.17
CA THR A 214 10.85 -9.44 4.77
C THR A 214 12.24 -9.91 4.33
N LYS A 215 12.37 -10.29 3.06
CA LYS A 215 13.67 -10.46 2.37
C LYS A 215 14.20 -9.15 1.80
N ALA A 216 13.33 -8.15 1.58
CA ALA A 216 13.70 -6.84 1.03
C ALA A 216 14.27 -5.93 2.13
N LEU A 217 15.53 -6.17 2.51
CA LEU A 217 16.18 -5.46 3.62
C LEU A 217 16.42 -3.97 3.37
N GLY A 218 16.34 -3.52 2.10
CA GLY A 218 16.41 -2.10 1.74
C GLY A 218 15.22 -1.27 2.21
N HIS A 219 14.06 -1.89 2.47
CA HIS A 219 12.84 -1.23 2.97
C HIS A 219 12.40 0.03 2.20
N GLY A 220 12.52 0.02 0.86
CA GLY A 220 12.11 1.15 0.04
C GLY A 220 12.49 0.97 -1.42
N VAL A 221 12.67 2.09 -2.12
CA VAL A 221 13.03 2.13 -3.54
C VAL A 221 14.54 1.96 -3.70
N ASP A 222 15.02 0.71 -3.63
CA ASP A 222 16.43 0.35 -3.83
C ASP A 222 16.70 -0.33 -5.18
N LEU A 223 15.64 -0.54 -5.96
CA LEU A 223 15.62 -1.30 -7.21
C LEU A 223 16.13 -2.75 -7.06
N GLY A 224 15.98 -3.36 -5.88
CA GLY A 224 16.36 -4.76 -5.64
C GLY A 224 15.56 -5.77 -6.49
N HIS A 225 14.41 -5.37 -7.01
CA HIS A 225 13.64 -6.13 -8.00
C HIS A 225 14.32 -6.19 -9.39
N LEU A 226 15.19 -5.24 -9.73
CA LEU A 226 16.04 -5.27 -10.93
C LEU A 226 17.42 -5.86 -10.62
N TYR A 227 18.06 -5.39 -9.55
CA TYR A 227 19.46 -5.71 -9.23
C TYR A 227 19.66 -6.92 -8.30
N GLY A 228 18.59 -7.44 -7.69
CA GLY A 228 18.64 -8.48 -6.67
C GLY A 228 18.65 -7.93 -5.23
N ASP A 229 18.16 -8.74 -4.30
CA ASP A 229 18.08 -8.41 -2.86
C ASP A 229 19.34 -8.74 -2.06
N ASN A 230 20.38 -9.23 -2.74
CA ASN A 230 21.68 -9.54 -2.16
C ASN A 230 22.79 -9.39 -3.22
N LEU A 231 24.02 -9.19 -2.74
CA LEU A 231 25.18 -8.88 -3.59
C LEU A 231 25.55 -10.03 -4.54
N GLU A 232 25.43 -11.28 -4.08
CA GLU A 232 25.69 -12.47 -4.90
C GLU A 232 24.79 -12.49 -6.13
N ARG A 233 23.48 -12.30 -5.94
CA ARG A 233 22.51 -12.21 -7.04
C ARG A 233 22.84 -11.04 -7.97
N GLN A 234 23.18 -9.88 -7.41
CA GLN A 234 23.56 -8.71 -8.20
C GLN A 234 24.76 -8.99 -9.10
N HIS A 235 25.80 -9.64 -8.56
CA HIS A 235 26.96 -10.03 -9.35
C HIS A 235 26.60 -11.01 -10.47
N GLN A 236 25.74 -11.99 -10.20
CA GLN A 236 25.32 -12.94 -11.25
C GLN A 236 24.54 -12.30 -12.40
N LEU A 237 23.81 -11.21 -12.12
CA LEU A 237 23.04 -10.43 -13.10
C LEU A 237 23.88 -9.39 -13.85
N ARG A 238 25.04 -8.99 -13.32
CA ARG A 238 25.92 -7.99 -13.95
C ARG A 238 26.75 -8.58 -15.08
N LEU A 239 26.97 -7.76 -16.11
CA LEU A 239 27.87 -8.10 -17.22
C LEU A 239 29.34 -7.91 -16.83
N PHE A 240 29.62 -7.04 -15.85
CA PHE A 240 30.97 -6.59 -15.48
C PHE A 240 31.76 -5.99 -16.64
N ARG A 241 31.02 -5.38 -17.58
CA ARG A 241 31.56 -4.57 -18.67
C ARG A 241 30.68 -3.33 -18.84
N ASP A 242 31.32 -2.18 -18.88
CA ASP A 242 30.71 -0.86 -19.08
C ASP A 242 29.55 -0.54 -18.12
N GLY A 243 29.54 -1.15 -16.93
CA GLY A 243 28.52 -0.98 -15.90
C GLY A 243 27.22 -1.73 -16.16
N LYS A 244 27.12 -2.51 -17.24
CA LYS A 244 25.86 -3.05 -17.73
C LYS A 244 25.37 -4.29 -16.96
N LEU A 245 24.07 -4.53 -17.06
CA LEU A 245 23.46 -5.83 -16.74
C LEU A 245 23.60 -6.79 -17.92
N LYS A 246 23.67 -8.09 -17.63
CA LYS A 246 23.59 -9.16 -18.64
C LYS A 246 22.24 -9.08 -19.35
N PHE A 247 22.23 -9.52 -20.59
CA PHE A 247 21.04 -9.56 -21.44
C PHE A 247 21.23 -10.62 -22.53
N GLN A 248 20.14 -10.93 -23.23
CA GLN A 248 20.17 -11.70 -24.47
C GLN A 248 19.52 -10.87 -25.58
N VAL A 249 19.81 -11.22 -26.83
CA VAL A 249 19.20 -10.61 -28.01
C VAL A 249 18.40 -11.67 -28.75
N VAL A 250 17.09 -11.45 -28.87
CA VAL A 250 16.15 -12.33 -29.60
C VAL A 250 15.46 -11.46 -30.65
N ASP A 251 15.51 -11.87 -31.91
CA ASP A 251 14.95 -11.11 -33.05
C ASP A 251 15.37 -9.64 -33.11
N GLY A 252 16.62 -9.37 -32.71
CA GLY A 252 17.20 -8.03 -32.70
C GLY A 252 16.67 -7.12 -31.58
N GLU A 253 16.02 -7.68 -30.57
CA GLU A 253 15.51 -7.01 -29.37
C GLU A 253 16.21 -7.50 -28.10
N VAL A 254 16.40 -6.61 -27.13
CA VAL A 254 17.10 -6.90 -25.86
C VAL A 254 16.11 -7.43 -24.82
N TYR A 255 16.42 -8.59 -24.21
CA TYR A 255 15.64 -9.20 -23.13
C TYR A 255 16.55 -9.59 -21.94
N PRO A 256 15.98 -9.81 -20.74
CA PRO A 256 16.73 -10.37 -19.62
C PRO A 256 17.41 -11.69 -20.01
N PRO A 257 18.58 -12.03 -19.43
CA PRO A 257 19.28 -13.27 -19.76
C PRO A 257 18.47 -14.49 -19.31
N MET A 258 18.79 -15.67 -19.82
CA MET A 258 18.24 -16.91 -19.29
C MET A 258 18.92 -17.31 -17.97
N VAL A 259 18.26 -18.13 -17.15
CA VAL A 259 18.83 -18.70 -15.91
C VAL A 259 20.09 -19.54 -16.20
N THR A 260 20.24 -20.07 -17.41
CA THR A 260 21.47 -20.75 -17.86
C THR A 260 22.68 -19.83 -17.96
N ASP A 261 22.49 -18.54 -18.31
CA ASP A 261 23.56 -17.55 -18.50
C ASP A 261 23.80 -16.66 -17.27
N ALA A 262 22.75 -16.51 -16.45
CA ALA A 262 22.79 -15.83 -15.16
C ALA A 262 22.17 -16.76 -14.10
N PRO A 263 22.97 -17.61 -13.44
CA PRO A 263 22.50 -18.67 -12.54
C PRO A 263 21.98 -18.08 -11.23
N VAL A 264 20.78 -17.53 -11.26
CA VAL A 264 20.05 -17.00 -10.11
C VAL A 264 18.79 -17.84 -9.86
N HIS A 265 18.38 -17.94 -8.61
CA HIS A 265 17.13 -18.64 -8.27
C HIS A 265 15.93 -17.87 -8.82
N MET A 266 15.09 -18.52 -9.62
CA MET A 266 13.81 -18.02 -10.11
C MET A 266 12.69 -19.00 -9.73
N VAL A 267 11.52 -18.48 -9.43
CA VAL A 267 10.32 -19.26 -9.12
C VAL A 267 9.55 -19.49 -10.42
N TYR A 268 9.70 -20.69 -10.97
CA TYR A 268 8.95 -21.20 -12.11
C TYR A 268 8.41 -22.60 -11.78
N PRO A 269 7.29 -23.03 -12.39
CA PRO A 269 6.86 -24.42 -12.36
C PRO A 269 7.98 -25.37 -12.77
N SER A 270 8.09 -26.52 -12.10
CA SER A 270 9.14 -27.51 -12.34
C SER A 270 9.17 -28.07 -13.78
N ALA A 271 8.04 -27.98 -14.49
CA ALA A 271 7.92 -28.39 -15.88
C ALA A 271 8.61 -27.42 -16.87
N ILE A 272 8.91 -26.18 -16.47
CA ILE A 272 9.54 -25.19 -17.34
C ILE A 272 11.07 -25.36 -17.27
N PRO A 273 11.73 -25.68 -18.38
CA PRO A 273 13.17 -25.90 -18.42
C PRO A 273 13.93 -24.58 -18.23
N LYS A 274 15.16 -24.62 -17.67
CA LYS A 274 15.94 -23.42 -17.30
C LYS A 274 16.29 -22.53 -18.49
N GLU A 275 16.39 -23.12 -19.68
CA GLU A 275 16.65 -22.46 -20.96
C GLU A 275 15.48 -21.57 -21.41
N LYS A 276 14.31 -21.70 -20.77
CA LYS A 276 13.11 -20.87 -20.99
C LYS A 276 12.77 -19.97 -19.80
N GLN A 277 13.64 -19.90 -18.79
CA GLN A 277 13.43 -19.09 -17.59
C GLN A 277 14.26 -17.82 -17.68
N LEU A 278 13.62 -16.67 -17.61
CA LEU A 278 14.30 -15.38 -17.56
C LEU A 278 14.89 -15.16 -16.16
N ALA A 279 16.15 -14.73 -16.09
CA ALA A 279 16.83 -14.36 -14.86
C ALA A 279 16.68 -12.86 -14.59
N MET A 280 16.05 -12.52 -13.46
CA MET A 280 15.73 -11.14 -13.06
C MET A 280 16.09 -10.89 -11.60
N GLY A 281 16.09 -9.64 -11.14
CA GLY A 281 16.36 -9.29 -9.74
C GLY A 281 15.33 -9.89 -8.77
N GLN A 282 14.06 -9.84 -9.12
CA GLN A 282 12.96 -10.42 -8.35
C GLN A 282 12.68 -11.86 -8.82
N GLU A 283 12.81 -12.83 -7.93
CA GLU A 283 12.64 -14.26 -8.22
C GLU A 283 11.25 -14.68 -8.73
N VAL A 284 10.17 -13.92 -8.52
CA VAL A 284 8.78 -14.26 -8.87
C VAL A 284 8.28 -13.58 -10.15
N PHE A 285 9.08 -12.70 -10.78
CA PHE A 285 8.61 -11.94 -11.96
C PHE A 285 8.28 -12.82 -13.17
N GLY A 286 8.84 -14.03 -13.23
CA GLY A 286 8.47 -15.05 -14.21
C GLY A 286 7.01 -15.50 -14.17
N LEU A 287 6.25 -15.09 -13.15
CA LEU A 287 4.82 -15.40 -12.99
C LEU A 287 3.94 -14.74 -14.06
N LEU A 288 4.26 -13.53 -14.51
CA LEU A 288 3.39 -12.72 -15.38
C LEU A 288 4.18 -12.03 -16.49
N PRO A 289 3.74 -12.10 -17.76
CA PRO A 289 4.32 -11.34 -18.86
C PRO A 289 4.43 -9.83 -18.59
N GLY A 290 3.45 -9.23 -17.91
CA GLY A 290 3.48 -7.81 -17.54
C GLY A 290 4.64 -7.44 -16.58
N LEU A 291 5.05 -8.35 -15.69
CA LEU A 291 6.21 -8.14 -14.82
C LEU A 291 7.52 -8.28 -15.59
N CYS A 292 7.61 -9.29 -16.46
CA CYS A 292 8.75 -9.47 -17.36
C CYS A 292 8.92 -8.27 -18.32
N MET A 293 7.82 -7.68 -18.79
CA MET A 293 7.83 -6.48 -19.64
C MET A 293 8.49 -5.30 -18.92
N TYR A 294 8.06 -4.97 -17.70
CA TYR A 294 8.69 -3.91 -16.92
C TYR A 294 10.15 -4.22 -16.57
N ALA A 295 10.47 -5.46 -16.19
CA ALA A 295 11.85 -5.86 -15.93
C ALA A 295 12.74 -5.68 -17.18
N THR A 296 12.19 -5.94 -18.36
CA THR A 296 12.87 -5.72 -19.66
C THR A 296 13.09 -4.23 -19.91
N LEU A 297 12.06 -3.39 -19.74
CA LEU A 297 12.16 -1.93 -19.92
C LEU A 297 13.24 -1.32 -19.01
N TRP A 298 13.22 -1.67 -17.72
CA TRP A 298 14.20 -1.14 -16.75
C TRP A 298 15.62 -1.68 -16.97
N LEU A 299 15.77 -2.90 -17.47
CA LEU A 299 17.07 -3.43 -17.89
C LEU A 299 17.63 -2.67 -19.09
N ARG A 300 16.79 -2.39 -20.09
CA ARG A 300 17.17 -1.58 -21.26
C ARG A 300 17.56 -0.17 -20.83
N GLU A 301 16.78 0.46 -19.96
CA GLU A 301 17.07 1.80 -19.44
C GLU A 301 18.39 1.83 -18.67
N HIS A 302 18.66 0.85 -17.81
CA HIS A 302 19.94 0.76 -17.11
C HIS A 302 21.12 0.71 -18.07
N ASN A 303 21.05 -0.13 -19.10
CA ASN A 303 22.12 -0.27 -20.08
C ASN A 303 22.26 0.98 -20.96
N ARG A 304 21.15 1.65 -21.30
CA ARG A 304 21.13 2.94 -22.01
C ARG A 304 21.80 4.04 -21.20
N VAL A 305 21.49 4.15 -19.91
CA VAL A 305 22.13 5.10 -18.99
C VAL A 305 23.62 4.81 -18.83
N CYS A 306 24.02 3.54 -18.76
CA CYS A 306 25.44 3.16 -18.76
C CYS A 306 26.17 3.66 -20.01
N ASP A 307 25.56 3.57 -21.20
CA ASP A 307 26.14 4.10 -22.44
C ASP A 307 26.31 5.62 -22.41
N VAL A 308 25.30 6.36 -21.92
CA VAL A 308 25.38 7.82 -21.74
C VAL A 308 26.51 8.19 -20.78
N LEU A 309 26.58 7.51 -19.63
CA LEU A 309 27.62 7.76 -18.63
C LEU A 309 29.01 7.41 -19.14
N LYS A 310 29.15 6.32 -19.91
CA LYS A 310 30.44 5.91 -20.49
C LYS A 310 30.94 6.92 -21.52
N GLN A 311 30.03 7.52 -22.29
CA GLN A 311 30.37 8.57 -23.24
C GLN A 311 30.86 9.84 -22.54
N GLU A 312 30.18 10.26 -21.47
CA GLU A 312 30.57 11.45 -20.70
C GLU A 312 31.83 11.21 -19.86
N HIS A 313 32.01 9.99 -19.35
CA HIS A 313 33.08 9.61 -18.45
C HIS A 313 33.86 8.39 -18.98
N PRO A 314 34.69 8.55 -20.03
CA PRO A 314 35.39 7.43 -20.66
C PRO A 314 36.35 6.70 -19.70
N THR A 315 36.84 7.41 -18.67
CA THR A 315 37.78 6.89 -17.66
C THR A 315 37.10 6.15 -16.51
N TRP A 316 35.77 6.15 -16.41
CA TRP A 316 35.07 5.44 -15.34
C TRP A 316 35.16 3.92 -15.49
N SER A 317 35.27 3.25 -14.34
CA SER A 317 35.26 1.80 -14.22
C SER A 317 33.85 1.25 -14.38
N ASP A 318 33.75 -0.06 -14.65
CA ASP A 318 32.49 -0.80 -14.65
C ASP A 318 31.68 -0.57 -13.37
N GLU A 319 32.34 -0.67 -12.21
CA GLU A 319 31.67 -0.49 -10.91
C GLU A 319 31.07 0.91 -10.76
N GLN A 320 31.82 1.95 -11.12
CA GLN A 320 31.35 3.32 -10.99
C GLN A 320 30.18 3.61 -11.94
N LEU A 321 30.22 3.07 -13.17
CA LEU A 321 29.11 3.17 -14.13
C LEU A 321 27.86 2.46 -13.59
N PHE A 322 28.00 1.22 -13.12
CA PHE A 322 26.91 0.43 -12.58
C PHE A 322 26.22 1.14 -11.40
N GLN A 323 27.00 1.60 -10.40
CA GLN A 323 26.44 2.25 -9.22
C GLN A 323 25.81 3.61 -9.55
N THR A 324 26.41 4.39 -10.45
CA THR A 324 25.84 5.68 -10.86
C THR A 324 24.55 5.50 -11.66
N ALA A 325 24.52 4.54 -12.60
CA ALA A 325 23.31 4.20 -13.33
C ALA A 325 22.20 3.73 -12.40
N ARG A 326 22.52 2.92 -11.38
CA ARG A 326 21.55 2.53 -10.34
C ARG A 326 20.97 3.73 -9.60
N LEU A 327 21.78 4.72 -9.22
CA LEU A 327 21.31 5.93 -8.55
C LEU A 327 20.40 6.78 -9.44
N ILE A 328 20.72 6.88 -10.73
CA ILE A 328 19.86 7.54 -11.73
C ILE A 328 18.52 6.84 -11.81
N LEU A 329 18.50 5.52 -12.02
CA LEU A 329 17.24 4.77 -12.14
C LEU A 329 16.38 4.79 -10.86
N ILE A 330 16.99 4.87 -9.66
CA ILE A 330 16.25 5.12 -8.41
C ILE A 330 15.55 6.49 -8.49
N GLY A 331 16.27 7.52 -8.95
CA GLY A 331 15.71 8.86 -9.16
C GLY A 331 14.58 8.88 -10.18
N GLU A 332 14.76 8.26 -11.34
CA GLU A 332 13.73 8.13 -12.38
C GLU A 332 12.50 7.39 -11.84
N THR A 333 12.70 6.32 -11.09
CA THR A 333 11.60 5.57 -10.47
C THR A 333 10.80 6.45 -9.53
N ILE A 334 11.45 7.19 -8.62
CA ILE A 334 10.74 8.07 -7.67
C ILE A 334 10.02 9.20 -8.42
N LYS A 335 10.65 9.77 -9.45
CA LYS A 335 10.06 10.80 -10.32
C LYS A 335 8.78 10.31 -10.98
N ILE A 336 8.83 9.19 -11.70
CA ILE A 336 7.67 8.58 -12.38
C ILE A 336 6.60 8.19 -11.36
N VAL A 337 6.99 7.67 -10.19
CA VAL A 337 6.02 7.29 -9.16
C VAL A 337 5.25 8.52 -8.65
N ILE A 338 5.92 9.63 -8.35
CA ILE A 338 5.24 10.83 -7.83
C ILE A 338 4.40 11.53 -8.90
N GLU A 339 4.98 11.78 -10.07
CA GLU A 339 4.40 12.70 -11.05
C GLU A 339 3.49 12.03 -12.09
N ASP A 340 3.65 10.72 -12.34
CA ASP A 340 2.77 9.98 -13.25
C ASP A 340 1.84 9.04 -12.46
N TYR A 341 2.40 8.16 -11.64
CA TYR A 341 1.65 7.08 -10.98
C TYR A 341 0.72 7.58 -9.86
N VAL A 342 1.25 8.31 -8.87
CA VAL A 342 0.45 8.87 -7.77
C VAL A 342 -0.47 9.98 -8.29
N GLN A 343 -0.02 10.75 -9.28
CA GLN A 343 -0.85 11.75 -9.96
C GLN A 343 -2.11 11.11 -10.51
N HIS A 344 -1.97 10.04 -11.30
CA HIS A 344 -3.09 9.27 -11.84
C HIS A 344 -3.96 8.66 -10.73
N LEU A 345 -3.34 7.96 -9.79
CA LEU A 345 -4.05 7.25 -8.71
C LEU A 345 -4.90 8.19 -7.83
N SER A 346 -4.40 9.40 -7.56
CA SER A 346 -5.05 10.39 -6.70
C SER A 346 -6.23 11.10 -7.37
N GLY A 347 -6.25 11.18 -8.70
CA GLY A 347 -7.23 11.97 -9.46
C GLY A 347 -7.14 13.49 -9.18
N TYR A 348 -6.07 13.96 -8.55
CA TYR A 348 -5.94 15.37 -8.18
C TYR A 348 -5.71 16.26 -9.41
N TYR A 349 -6.32 17.44 -9.42
CA TYR A 349 -5.98 18.49 -10.37
C TYR A 349 -4.68 19.23 -9.99
N LEU A 350 -4.20 19.04 -8.76
CA LEU A 350 -2.88 19.50 -8.34
C LEU A 350 -1.82 18.66 -9.05
N SER A 351 -0.94 19.32 -9.81
CA SER A 351 0.26 18.69 -10.35
C SER A 351 1.25 18.40 -9.23
N LEU A 352 1.36 17.13 -8.86
CA LEU A 352 2.35 16.64 -7.93
C LEU A 352 3.75 16.85 -8.53
N LYS A 353 4.73 17.07 -7.65
CA LYS A 353 6.10 17.39 -8.04
C LYS A 353 7.09 16.61 -7.19
N PHE A 354 8.03 15.93 -7.83
CA PHE A 354 9.21 15.40 -7.19
C PHE A 354 10.29 16.48 -7.13
N ASP A 355 10.45 17.07 -5.96
CA ASP A 355 11.47 18.07 -5.68
C ASP A 355 11.99 17.92 -4.25
N PRO A 356 13.10 17.19 -4.04
CA PRO A 356 13.68 16.98 -2.71
C PRO A 356 14.04 18.26 -1.96
N GLU A 357 14.32 19.36 -2.68
CA GLU A 357 14.74 20.63 -2.08
C GLU A 357 13.64 21.24 -1.19
N LEU A 358 12.37 20.91 -1.46
CA LEU A 358 11.22 21.30 -0.64
C LEU A 358 11.33 20.84 0.82
N LEU A 359 12.11 19.79 1.09
CA LEU A 359 12.29 19.24 2.44
C LEU A 359 13.57 19.72 3.15
N PHE A 360 14.50 20.39 2.46
CA PHE A 360 15.82 20.70 3.03
C PHE A 360 15.78 21.65 4.24
N GLY A 361 14.75 22.50 4.31
CA GLY A 361 14.51 23.40 5.46
C GLY A 361 13.66 22.79 6.58
N THR A 362 13.31 21.51 6.49
CA THR A 362 12.36 20.85 7.39
C THR A 362 13.05 19.76 8.23
N GLN A 363 12.45 19.41 9.36
CA GLN A 363 12.89 18.25 10.15
C GLN A 363 12.33 16.98 9.52
N PHE A 364 13.09 16.39 8.59
CA PHE A 364 12.71 15.16 7.90
C PHE A 364 13.80 14.10 8.00
N GLN A 365 13.40 12.86 8.29
CA GLN A 365 14.32 11.72 8.44
C GLN A 365 14.43 10.95 7.12
N TYR A 366 15.60 10.94 6.48
CA TYR A 366 15.87 10.18 5.24
C TYR A 366 16.15 8.70 5.51
N ARG A 367 15.15 8.02 6.07
CA ARG A 367 15.10 6.57 6.28
C ARG A 367 13.66 6.09 6.21
N ASN A 368 13.48 4.82 5.83
CA ASN A 368 12.17 4.17 5.81
C ASN A 368 12.21 2.78 6.46
N ARG A 369 11.03 2.33 6.92
CA ARG A 369 10.78 0.96 7.32
C ARG A 369 9.39 0.59 6.83
N ILE A 370 9.33 -0.34 5.88
CA ILE A 370 8.06 -0.82 5.34
C ILE A 370 7.25 -1.51 6.44
N ALA A 371 6.02 -1.04 6.64
CA ALA A 371 5.08 -1.54 7.62
C ALA A 371 4.26 -2.71 7.06
N VAL A 372 3.80 -3.62 7.92
CA VAL A 372 2.98 -4.76 7.52
C VAL A 372 1.58 -4.33 7.08
N GLU A 373 1.08 -3.23 7.64
CA GLU A 373 -0.16 -2.57 7.28
C GLU A 373 -0.09 -1.99 5.88
N PHE A 374 1.06 -1.43 5.49
CA PHE A 374 1.27 -0.95 4.13
C PHE A 374 1.30 -2.11 3.13
N ASN A 375 1.88 -3.25 3.52
CA ASN A 375 1.86 -4.48 2.73
C ASN A 375 0.41 -4.96 2.51
N GLN A 376 -0.37 -5.10 3.59
CA GLN A 376 -1.79 -5.47 3.53
C GLN A 376 -2.61 -4.50 2.65
N LEU A 377 -2.41 -3.18 2.83
CA LEU A 377 -3.11 -2.13 2.09
C LEU A 377 -2.89 -2.24 0.57
N TYR A 378 -1.70 -2.63 0.13
CA TYR A 378 -1.33 -2.66 -1.29
C TYR A 378 -1.78 -3.93 -2.05
N HIS A 379 -2.61 -4.79 -1.47
CA HIS A 379 -3.12 -5.99 -2.14
C HIS A 379 -4.27 -5.67 -3.13
N TRP A 380 -3.98 -4.84 -4.14
CA TRP A 380 -4.96 -4.29 -5.11
C TRP A 380 -5.35 -5.26 -6.23
N HIS A 381 -5.71 -6.49 -5.87
CA HIS A 381 -6.07 -7.55 -6.83
C HIS A 381 -7.35 -7.25 -7.62
N GLY A 382 -8.16 -6.29 -7.17
CA GLY A 382 -9.32 -5.77 -7.92
C GLY A 382 -8.95 -5.16 -9.27
N LEU A 383 -7.70 -4.69 -9.45
CA LEU A 383 -7.20 -4.15 -10.71
C LEU A 383 -7.17 -5.20 -11.84
N MET A 384 -6.96 -6.48 -11.51
CA MET A 384 -6.77 -7.52 -12.53
C MET A 384 -8.06 -7.79 -13.30
N PRO A 385 -8.02 -7.93 -14.63
CA PRO A 385 -9.20 -8.08 -15.46
C PRO A 385 -9.78 -9.51 -15.37
N ASP A 386 -10.84 -9.80 -16.12
CA ASP A 386 -11.33 -11.18 -16.25
C ASP A 386 -10.48 -12.02 -17.22
N SER A 387 -9.85 -11.36 -18.20
CA SER A 387 -8.95 -11.91 -19.20
C SER A 387 -7.99 -10.83 -19.68
N PHE A 388 -6.89 -11.21 -20.33
CA PHE A 388 -5.87 -10.29 -20.84
C PHE A 388 -5.98 -10.18 -22.36
N ILE A 389 -6.14 -8.96 -22.88
CA ILE A 389 -6.34 -8.74 -24.32
C ILE A 389 -5.05 -8.20 -24.91
N ILE A 390 -4.46 -8.94 -25.86
CA ILE A 390 -3.21 -8.55 -26.55
C ILE A 390 -3.43 -8.71 -28.05
N GLN A 391 -3.22 -7.62 -28.82
CA GLN A 391 -3.58 -7.56 -30.26
C GLN A 391 -5.03 -7.98 -30.58
N GLY A 392 -5.96 -7.80 -29.64
CA GLY A 392 -7.35 -8.21 -29.80
C GLY A 392 -7.61 -9.70 -29.51
N GLU A 393 -6.57 -10.49 -29.26
CA GLU A 393 -6.68 -11.87 -28.78
C GLU A 393 -6.89 -11.89 -27.26
N GLU A 394 -7.84 -12.70 -26.81
CA GLU A 394 -8.21 -12.82 -25.40
C GLU A 394 -7.54 -14.03 -24.74
N TYR A 395 -6.75 -13.77 -23.69
CA TYR A 395 -6.04 -14.78 -22.92
C TYR A 395 -6.67 -14.98 -21.55
N SER A 396 -6.93 -16.24 -21.19
CA SER A 396 -7.32 -16.62 -19.83
C SER A 396 -6.14 -16.49 -18.85
N TYR A 397 -6.43 -16.53 -17.55
CA TYR A 397 -5.37 -16.58 -16.52
C TYR A 397 -4.47 -17.81 -16.67
N GLU A 398 -5.00 -18.95 -17.09
CA GLU A 398 -4.21 -20.17 -17.31
C GLU A 398 -3.21 -19.99 -18.46
N GLN A 399 -3.61 -19.28 -19.52
CA GLN A 399 -2.74 -19.00 -20.66
C GLN A 399 -1.74 -17.87 -20.39
N PHE A 400 -2.05 -16.96 -19.46
CA PHE A 400 -1.21 -15.81 -19.13
C PHE A 400 -0.18 -16.11 -18.04
N LEU A 401 -0.57 -16.84 -16.99
CA LEU A 401 0.31 -17.17 -15.86
C LEU A 401 1.45 -18.10 -16.29
N TYR A 402 2.68 -17.75 -15.94
CA TYR A 402 3.91 -18.45 -16.31
C TYR A 402 4.09 -18.66 -17.83
N ASN A 403 3.45 -17.83 -18.66
CA ASN A 403 3.70 -17.86 -20.10
C ASN A 403 5.10 -17.29 -20.39
N THR A 404 6.00 -18.16 -20.88
CA THR A 404 7.40 -17.81 -21.10
C THR A 404 7.72 -17.31 -22.50
N SER A 405 6.77 -17.39 -23.44
CA SER A 405 6.99 -16.95 -24.83
C SER A 405 6.30 -15.62 -25.15
N MET A 406 5.16 -15.31 -24.53
CA MET A 406 4.33 -14.13 -24.84
C MET A 406 5.11 -12.81 -24.92
N LEU A 407 6.08 -12.59 -24.03
CA LEU A 407 6.93 -11.38 -24.08
C LEU A 407 7.77 -11.30 -25.36
N MET A 408 8.35 -12.42 -25.79
CA MET A 408 9.21 -12.46 -26.97
C MET A 408 8.40 -12.59 -28.26
N ASP A 409 7.26 -13.29 -28.22
CA ASP A 409 6.36 -13.48 -29.36
C ASP A 409 5.72 -12.16 -29.80
N TYR A 410 5.29 -11.32 -28.85
CA TYR A 410 4.67 -10.02 -29.13
C TYR A 410 5.65 -8.85 -29.13
N GLY A 411 6.70 -8.92 -28.31
CA GLY A 411 7.60 -7.80 -28.06
C GLY A 411 7.08 -6.81 -27.01
N VAL A 412 7.97 -5.95 -26.53
CA VAL A 412 7.66 -4.97 -25.47
C VAL A 412 6.67 -3.92 -25.96
N GLU A 413 6.82 -3.45 -27.20
CA GLU A 413 5.97 -2.43 -27.83
C GLU A 413 4.49 -2.82 -27.78
N GLU A 414 4.18 -4.04 -28.20
CA GLU A 414 2.81 -4.51 -28.30
C GLU A 414 2.18 -4.74 -26.92
N LEU A 415 2.95 -5.31 -25.98
CA LEU A 415 2.46 -5.47 -24.62
C LEU A 415 2.17 -4.11 -23.97
N VAL A 416 3.03 -3.11 -24.18
CA VAL A 416 2.77 -1.75 -23.67
C VAL A 416 1.52 -1.15 -24.32
N GLU A 417 1.38 -1.24 -25.65
CA GLU A 417 0.20 -0.74 -26.37
C GLU A 417 -1.10 -1.38 -25.85
N SER A 418 -1.12 -2.71 -25.76
CA SER A 418 -2.27 -3.51 -25.32
C SER A 418 -2.62 -3.24 -23.85
N PHE A 419 -1.65 -3.26 -22.94
CA PHE A 419 -1.88 -2.99 -21.52
C PHE A 419 -2.23 -1.53 -21.24
N SER A 420 -1.77 -0.59 -22.06
CA SER A 420 -2.14 0.83 -21.92
C SER A 420 -3.59 1.10 -22.37
N LYS A 421 -4.16 0.26 -23.23
CA LYS A 421 -5.54 0.38 -23.72
C LYS A 421 -6.55 -0.44 -22.93
N GLN A 422 -6.14 -1.54 -22.30
CA GLN A 422 -7.05 -2.37 -21.52
C GLN A 422 -7.32 -1.75 -20.14
N ILE A 423 -8.59 -1.49 -19.84
CA ILE A 423 -9.03 -0.91 -18.57
C ILE A 423 -8.84 -1.91 -17.41
N ALA A 424 -8.40 -1.41 -16.26
CA ALA A 424 -8.29 -2.14 -15.00
C ALA A 424 -9.60 -2.06 -14.19
N GLY A 425 -9.75 -2.99 -13.27
CA GLY A 425 -10.90 -3.00 -12.35
C GLY A 425 -10.75 -1.99 -11.21
N ARG A 426 -11.88 -1.59 -10.62
CA ARG A 426 -11.91 -0.77 -9.40
C ARG A 426 -11.32 -1.56 -8.21
N ILE A 427 -10.69 -0.86 -7.25
CA ILE A 427 -10.10 -1.50 -6.06
C ILE A 427 -11.13 -1.62 -4.94
N GLY A 428 -11.69 -0.49 -4.48
CA GLY A 428 -12.64 -0.43 -3.37
C GLY A 428 -14.10 -0.68 -3.76
N GLY A 429 -14.98 -0.69 -2.75
CA GLY A 429 -16.42 -0.93 -2.90
C GLY A 429 -16.86 -2.40 -2.74
N GLY A 430 -15.93 -3.33 -2.58
CA GLY A 430 -16.20 -4.76 -2.45
C GLY A 430 -16.58 -5.45 -3.77
N GLN A 431 -16.52 -6.78 -3.76
CA GLN A 431 -16.86 -7.66 -4.89
C GLN A 431 -16.10 -7.32 -6.20
N THR A 432 -14.83 -6.94 -6.07
CA THR A 432 -13.97 -6.55 -7.20
C THR A 432 -12.93 -7.59 -7.59
N ILE A 433 -12.65 -8.60 -6.76
CA ILE A 433 -11.51 -9.52 -6.93
C ILE A 433 -11.88 -10.72 -7.80
N ASN A 434 -11.14 -10.93 -8.90
CA ASN A 434 -11.35 -12.07 -9.78
C ASN A 434 -11.11 -13.42 -9.05
N ALA A 435 -11.91 -14.44 -9.37
CA ALA A 435 -11.85 -15.76 -8.73
C ALA A 435 -10.45 -16.41 -8.76
N ASN A 436 -9.68 -16.20 -9.84
CA ASN A 436 -8.34 -16.77 -10.02
C ASN A 436 -7.34 -16.30 -8.95
N VAL A 437 -7.58 -15.14 -8.35
CA VAL A 437 -6.70 -14.52 -7.34
C VAL A 437 -7.37 -14.33 -5.98
N LEU A 438 -8.62 -14.80 -5.80
CA LEU A 438 -9.35 -14.70 -4.53
C LEU A 438 -8.60 -15.36 -3.36
N LYS A 439 -7.92 -16.48 -3.61
CA LYS A 439 -7.07 -17.17 -2.62
C LYS A 439 -6.01 -16.27 -1.99
N VAL A 440 -5.56 -15.25 -2.70
CA VAL A 440 -4.59 -14.28 -2.17
C VAL A 440 -5.27 -13.42 -1.10
N ALA A 441 -6.47 -12.89 -1.38
CA ALA A 441 -7.24 -12.11 -0.41
C ALA A 441 -7.57 -12.90 0.86
N ILE A 442 -7.89 -14.19 0.73
CA ILE A 442 -8.10 -15.11 1.86
C ILE A 442 -6.82 -15.21 2.71
N GLY A 443 -5.68 -15.47 2.07
CA GLY A 443 -4.39 -15.53 2.75
C GLY A 443 -3.98 -14.20 3.42
N VAL A 444 -4.42 -13.06 2.89
CA VAL A 444 -4.20 -11.73 3.48
C VAL A 444 -5.00 -11.56 4.77
N ILE A 445 -6.26 -11.98 4.79
CA ILE A 445 -7.12 -11.97 5.98
C ILE A 445 -6.52 -12.90 7.06
N GLU A 446 -6.12 -14.11 6.68
CA GLU A 446 -5.45 -15.06 7.58
C GLU A 446 -4.15 -14.48 8.15
N GLU A 447 -3.32 -13.85 7.31
CA GLU A 447 -2.09 -13.19 7.74
C GLU A 447 -2.38 -12.03 8.69
N SER A 448 -3.40 -11.22 8.45
CA SER A 448 -3.82 -10.13 9.34
C SER A 448 -4.14 -10.64 10.75
N ARG A 449 -4.84 -11.78 10.85
CA ARG A 449 -5.17 -12.42 12.12
C ARG A 449 -3.95 -13.00 12.83
N GLN A 450 -3.04 -13.63 12.08
CA GLN A 450 -1.78 -14.15 12.62
C GLN A 450 -0.88 -13.02 13.15
N LEU A 451 -0.84 -11.90 12.45
CA LEU A 451 -0.13 -10.68 12.85
C LEU A 451 -0.86 -9.91 13.96
N ARG A 452 -2.11 -10.29 14.27
CA ARG A 452 -2.96 -9.67 15.28
C ARG A 452 -3.10 -8.16 15.06
N LEU A 453 -3.30 -7.77 13.80
CA LEU A 453 -3.57 -6.37 13.47
C LEU A 453 -4.81 -5.90 14.24
N GLN A 454 -4.77 -4.64 14.69
CA GLN A 454 -5.90 -4.03 15.38
C GLN A 454 -7.10 -3.86 14.45
N PRO A 455 -8.31 -3.63 14.98
CA PRO A 455 -9.48 -3.36 14.17
C PRO A 455 -9.30 -2.13 13.28
N PHE A 456 -10.06 -2.09 12.19
CA PHE A 456 -10.03 -1.02 11.20
C PHE A 456 -10.27 0.36 11.81
N ASN A 457 -11.19 0.47 12.78
CA ASN A 457 -11.46 1.73 13.47
C ASN A 457 -10.29 2.24 14.33
N GLU A 458 -9.45 1.36 14.88
CA GLU A 458 -8.22 1.76 15.56
C GLU A 458 -7.22 2.38 14.59
N TYR A 459 -7.10 1.82 13.39
CA TYR A 459 -6.30 2.42 12.32
C TYR A 459 -6.90 3.74 11.85
N ARG A 460 -8.22 3.86 11.69
CA ARG A 460 -8.85 5.15 11.35
C ARG A 460 -8.48 6.23 12.36
N LYS A 461 -8.61 5.95 13.66
CA LYS A 461 -8.17 6.87 14.73
C LYS A 461 -6.67 7.18 14.65
N ARG A 462 -5.83 6.17 14.41
CA ARG A 462 -4.37 6.33 14.30
C ARG A 462 -3.95 7.29 13.17
N PHE A 463 -4.73 7.33 12.10
CA PHE A 463 -4.51 8.18 10.93
C PHE A 463 -5.39 9.44 10.93
N GLY A 464 -5.94 9.84 12.09
CA GLY A 464 -6.65 11.11 12.24
C GLY A 464 -8.08 11.14 11.66
N MET A 465 -8.59 9.99 11.25
CA MET A 465 -9.96 9.83 10.77
C MET A 465 -10.91 9.51 11.94
N LYS A 466 -12.20 9.79 11.73
CA LYS A 466 -13.25 9.37 12.67
C LYS A 466 -13.54 7.88 12.48
N PRO A 467 -13.71 7.10 13.56
CA PRO A 467 -14.16 5.71 13.45
C PRO A 467 -15.59 5.67 12.87
N TYR A 468 -15.87 4.63 12.09
CA TYR A 468 -17.22 4.36 11.59
C TYR A 468 -18.13 3.90 12.72
N LYS A 469 -19.38 4.35 12.70
CA LYS A 469 -20.38 4.03 13.73
C LYS A 469 -21.27 2.84 13.37
N SER A 470 -21.29 2.46 12.10
CA SER A 470 -22.06 1.31 11.61
C SER A 470 -21.46 0.81 10.30
N PHE A 471 -21.78 -0.43 9.94
CA PHE A 471 -21.43 -0.98 8.63
C PHE A 471 -22.12 -0.23 7.48
N GLN A 472 -23.30 0.36 7.72
CA GLN A 472 -24.00 1.19 6.72
C GLN A 472 -23.24 2.49 6.41
N GLU A 473 -22.59 3.10 7.42
CA GLU A 473 -21.76 4.30 7.20
C GLU A 473 -20.52 3.97 6.36
N LEU A 474 -19.91 2.80 6.62
CA LEU A 474 -18.75 2.25 5.92
C LEU A 474 -19.06 1.94 4.45
N THR A 475 -20.05 1.10 4.19
CA THR A 475 -20.36 0.58 2.85
C THR A 475 -21.18 1.54 2.01
N GLY A 476 -21.93 2.44 2.64
CA GLY A 476 -22.87 3.33 1.96
C GLY A 476 -24.13 2.63 1.43
N GLU A 477 -24.39 1.39 1.83
CA GLU A 477 -25.53 0.58 1.40
C GLU A 477 -26.06 -0.32 2.53
N GLU A 478 -27.26 -0.87 2.37
CA GLU A 478 -27.96 -1.61 3.43
C GLU A 478 -27.70 -3.12 3.40
N GLU A 479 -27.69 -3.76 2.23
CA GLU A 479 -27.63 -5.22 2.10
C GLU A 479 -26.30 -5.78 2.62
N LYS A 480 -25.16 -5.32 2.09
CA LYS A 480 -23.85 -5.74 2.60
C LYS A 480 -23.64 -5.36 4.06
N ALA A 481 -24.16 -4.21 4.48
CA ALA A 481 -23.99 -3.74 5.86
C ALA A 481 -24.66 -4.66 6.87
N ALA A 482 -25.90 -5.09 6.59
CA ALA A 482 -26.63 -6.00 7.47
C ALA A 482 -25.94 -7.37 7.58
N GLU A 483 -25.43 -7.91 6.48
CA GLU A 483 -24.69 -9.19 6.52
C GLU A 483 -23.34 -9.06 7.25
N LEU A 484 -22.61 -7.96 7.08
CA LEU A 484 -21.38 -7.69 7.83
C LEU A 484 -21.65 -7.51 9.32
N GLU A 485 -22.73 -6.83 9.67
CA GLU A 485 -23.19 -6.67 11.05
C GLU A 485 -23.55 -8.02 11.67
N GLU A 486 -24.25 -8.89 10.92
CA GLU A 486 -24.52 -10.25 11.37
C GLU A 486 -23.21 -11.02 11.60
N LEU A 487 -22.23 -10.93 10.70
CA LEU A 487 -20.99 -11.69 10.77
C LEU A 487 -20.04 -11.20 11.87
N TYR A 488 -19.76 -9.91 11.94
CA TYR A 488 -18.81 -9.31 12.88
C TYR A 488 -19.44 -8.99 14.23
N GLY A 489 -20.75 -8.69 14.28
CA GLY A 489 -21.48 -8.28 15.48
C GLY A 489 -21.23 -6.83 15.90
N ASP A 490 -20.07 -6.26 15.62
CA ASP A 490 -19.70 -4.88 15.96
C ASP A 490 -18.79 -4.26 14.89
N ILE A 491 -19.00 -2.99 14.55
CA ILE A 491 -18.15 -2.22 13.63
C ILE A 491 -16.72 -2.05 14.18
N ASP A 492 -16.56 -1.99 15.50
CA ASP A 492 -15.25 -1.89 16.14
C ASP A 492 -14.49 -3.24 16.15
N ALA A 493 -15.11 -4.32 15.66
CA ALA A 493 -14.45 -5.61 15.43
C ALA A 493 -14.02 -5.83 13.96
N LEU A 494 -14.39 -4.92 13.05
CA LEU A 494 -14.05 -5.03 11.63
C LEU A 494 -12.53 -5.08 11.42
N GLU A 495 -12.08 -6.04 10.61
CA GLU A 495 -10.65 -6.23 10.31
C GLU A 495 -10.12 -5.20 9.30
N PHE A 496 -8.82 -4.92 9.36
CA PHE A 496 -8.15 -3.89 8.56
C PHE A 496 -8.35 -4.04 7.04
N TYR A 497 -7.94 -5.19 6.47
CA TYR A 497 -7.99 -5.40 5.02
C TYR A 497 -9.43 -5.48 4.45
N PRO A 498 -10.37 -6.21 5.08
CA PRO A 498 -11.78 -6.13 4.70
C PRO A 498 -12.34 -4.70 4.80
N GLY A 499 -12.03 -3.96 5.86
CA GLY A 499 -12.48 -2.57 6.01
C GLY A 499 -12.02 -1.68 4.86
N LEU A 500 -10.76 -1.80 4.44
CA LEU A 500 -10.22 -1.04 3.30
C LEU A 500 -10.93 -1.34 1.97
N LEU A 501 -11.23 -2.60 1.68
CA LEU A 501 -11.83 -3.00 0.41
C LEU A 501 -13.35 -2.80 0.36
N LEU A 502 -14.03 -2.86 1.50
CA LEU A 502 -15.48 -2.73 1.61
C LEU A 502 -15.94 -1.29 1.87
N GLU A 503 -15.02 -0.39 2.24
CA GLU A 503 -15.30 1.03 2.34
C GLU A 503 -15.83 1.58 1.01
N LYS A 504 -16.89 2.39 1.10
CA LYS A 504 -17.47 3.06 -0.07
C LYS A 504 -16.41 3.91 -0.78
N PRO A 505 -16.26 3.77 -2.11
CA PRO A 505 -15.36 4.61 -2.86
C PRO A 505 -15.73 6.10 -2.78
N GLN A 506 -14.74 6.96 -2.93
CA GLN A 506 -15.01 8.38 -3.18
C GLN A 506 -15.75 8.55 -4.52
N PRO A 507 -16.51 9.64 -4.74
CA PRO A 507 -17.12 9.93 -6.04
C PRO A 507 -16.08 9.85 -7.16
N ASP A 508 -16.34 9.02 -8.17
CA ASP A 508 -15.44 8.72 -9.29
C ASP A 508 -14.03 8.23 -8.90
N GLY A 509 -13.84 7.80 -7.64
CA GLY A 509 -12.57 7.30 -7.12
C GLY A 509 -12.42 5.78 -7.24
N ILE A 510 -11.18 5.32 -7.34
CA ILE A 510 -10.84 3.89 -7.42
C ILE A 510 -10.98 3.15 -6.08
N PHE A 511 -10.99 3.88 -4.95
CA PHE A 511 -11.10 3.35 -3.58
C PHE A 511 -11.70 4.39 -2.61
N GLY A 512 -11.91 3.99 -1.35
CA GLY A 512 -12.42 4.84 -0.27
C GLY A 512 -11.37 5.75 0.39
N GLU A 513 -11.83 6.57 1.34
CA GLU A 513 -11.03 7.54 2.11
C GLU A 513 -9.83 6.89 2.82
N SER A 514 -10.04 5.76 3.48
CA SER A 514 -9.01 5.11 4.31
C SER A 514 -7.81 4.65 3.47
N MET A 515 -8.04 4.24 2.23
CA MET A 515 -6.94 3.83 1.33
C MET A 515 -5.98 5.00 1.07
N VAL A 516 -6.51 6.22 0.94
CA VAL A 516 -5.72 7.44 0.75
C VAL A 516 -5.03 7.85 2.04
N GLU A 517 -5.80 8.04 3.11
CA GLU A 517 -5.29 8.62 4.36
C GLU A 517 -4.28 7.70 5.06
N ILE A 518 -4.39 6.38 4.85
CA ILE A 518 -3.43 5.40 5.38
C ILE A 518 -2.29 5.17 4.38
N GLY A 519 -2.59 5.05 3.09
CA GLY A 519 -1.62 4.72 2.06
C GLY A 519 -0.64 5.86 1.73
N ALA A 520 -1.13 7.11 1.66
CA ALA A 520 -0.33 8.26 1.26
C ALA A 520 0.85 8.54 2.20
N PRO A 521 0.70 8.53 3.55
CA PRO A 521 1.83 8.70 4.45
C PRO A 521 2.92 7.63 4.26
N PHE A 522 2.54 6.35 4.09
CA PHE A 522 3.51 5.28 3.84
C PHE A 522 4.22 5.44 2.49
N SER A 523 3.46 5.76 1.43
CA SER A 523 3.99 5.97 0.09
C SER A 523 4.99 7.12 0.05
N LEU A 524 4.57 8.32 0.51
CA LEU A 524 5.41 9.51 0.51
C LEU A 524 6.65 9.33 1.39
N LYS A 525 6.51 8.67 2.55
CA LYS A 525 7.65 8.35 3.42
C LYS A 525 8.63 7.37 2.76
N GLY A 526 8.14 6.38 2.03
CA GLY A 526 8.96 5.43 1.29
C GLY A 526 9.72 6.06 0.12
N LEU A 527 9.11 7.05 -0.53
CA LEU A 527 9.70 7.79 -1.66
C LEU A 527 10.71 8.83 -1.18
N LEU A 528 10.26 9.83 -0.42
CA LEU A 528 11.09 10.96 0.01
C LEU A 528 12.06 10.59 1.15
N GLY A 529 11.77 9.50 1.88
CA GLY A 529 12.69 8.91 2.85
C GLY A 529 13.90 8.23 2.25
N ASN A 530 13.99 8.13 0.91
CA ASN A 530 15.16 7.58 0.24
C ASN A 530 16.39 8.49 0.43
N PRO A 531 17.59 7.94 0.70
CA PRO A 531 18.80 8.73 0.86
C PRO A 531 19.14 9.62 -0.34
N ILE A 532 18.74 9.26 -1.58
CA ILE A 532 18.99 10.11 -2.74
C ILE A 532 18.27 11.46 -2.66
N CYS A 533 17.20 11.56 -1.87
CA CYS A 533 16.47 12.80 -1.62
C CYS A 533 17.11 13.67 -0.52
N SER A 534 18.17 13.20 0.13
CA SER A 534 18.85 13.97 1.17
C SER A 534 19.67 15.11 0.56
N PRO A 535 19.89 16.23 1.30
CA PRO A 535 20.77 17.31 0.85
C PRO A 535 22.19 16.84 0.50
N GLU A 536 22.64 15.72 1.08
CA GLU A 536 23.97 15.19 0.83
C GLU A 536 24.08 14.51 -0.55
N TYR A 537 23.05 13.77 -0.95
CA TYR A 537 23.05 13.00 -2.19
C TYR A 537 22.43 13.75 -3.37
N TRP A 538 21.49 14.66 -3.14
CA TRP A 538 20.77 15.35 -4.22
C TRP A 538 21.61 16.46 -4.88
N LYS A 539 22.67 16.04 -5.57
CA LYS A 539 23.67 16.89 -6.24
C LYS A 539 23.99 16.28 -7.61
N PRO A 540 24.29 17.10 -8.63
CA PRO A 540 24.64 16.58 -9.96
C PRO A 540 25.75 15.53 -9.94
N SER A 541 26.77 15.71 -9.09
CA SER A 541 27.90 14.78 -8.96
C SER A 541 27.51 13.35 -8.58
N THR A 542 26.44 13.17 -7.80
CA THR A 542 25.93 11.84 -7.39
C THR A 542 25.41 11.05 -8.58
N PHE A 543 24.91 11.76 -9.59
CA PHE A 543 24.34 11.20 -10.81
C PHE A 543 25.30 11.30 -11.99
N GLY A 544 26.59 11.52 -11.74
CA GLY A 544 27.60 11.63 -12.79
C GLY A 544 27.54 12.92 -13.60
N GLY A 545 27.13 14.03 -12.99
CA GLY A 545 27.13 15.35 -13.61
C GLY A 545 25.73 15.84 -13.96
N ALA A 546 25.67 16.91 -14.74
CA ALA A 546 24.40 17.52 -15.13
C ALA A 546 23.54 16.57 -15.97
N THR A 547 24.15 15.81 -16.88
CA THR A 547 23.42 14.89 -17.78
C THR A 547 22.63 13.84 -17.01
N GLY A 548 23.26 13.09 -16.11
CA GLY A 548 22.55 12.08 -15.33
C GLY A 548 21.52 12.67 -14.37
N PHE A 549 21.76 13.89 -13.87
CA PHE A 549 20.79 14.58 -13.03
C PHE A 549 19.56 15.05 -13.82
N GLU A 550 19.75 15.50 -15.07
CA GLU A 550 18.65 15.86 -15.96
C GLU A 550 17.84 14.64 -16.41
N ILE A 551 18.47 13.46 -16.58
CA ILE A 551 17.75 12.21 -16.80
C ILE A 551 16.73 11.99 -15.66
N VAL A 552 17.17 12.10 -14.40
CA VAL A 552 16.28 11.98 -13.24
C VAL A 552 15.18 13.04 -13.23
N LYS A 553 15.54 14.31 -13.40
CA LYS A 553 14.58 15.44 -13.28
C LYS A 553 13.50 15.44 -14.36
N THR A 554 13.80 14.88 -15.52
CA THR A 554 12.93 14.87 -16.69
C THR A 554 12.39 13.47 -17.01
N ALA A 555 12.51 12.51 -16.09
CA ALA A 555 11.97 11.17 -16.29
C ALA A 555 10.44 11.20 -16.35
N SER A 556 9.88 10.36 -17.21
CA SER A 556 8.45 10.11 -17.35
C SER A 556 8.24 8.68 -17.85
N LEU A 557 7.06 8.11 -17.61
CA LEU A 557 6.68 6.80 -18.13
C LEU A 557 6.85 6.71 -19.65
N GLU A 558 6.44 7.77 -20.36
CA GLU A 558 6.57 7.87 -21.81
C GLU A 558 8.02 7.78 -22.27
N LYS A 559 8.94 8.53 -21.64
CA LYS A 559 10.37 8.47 -21.99
C LYS A 559 10.99 7.13 -21.65
N LEU A 560 10.64 6.54 -20.50
CA LEU A 560 11.10 5.20 -20.11
C LEU A 560 10.76 4.17 -21.19
N VAL A 561 9.54 4.22 -21.74
CA VAL A 561 9.16 3.31 -22.82
C VAL A 561 9.81 3.71 -24.14
N CYS A 562 9.56 4.92 -24.61
CA CYS A 562 9.85 5.33 -25.98
C CYS A 562 11.34 5.47 -26.31
N LEU A 563 12.21 5.63 -25.30
CA LEU A 563 13.66 5.58 -25.49
C LEU A 563 14.23 4.14 -25.50
N ASN A 564 13.45 3.15 -25.10
CA ASN A 564 13.87 1.75 -24.94
C ASN A 564 13.13 0.77 -25.86
N VAL A 565 12.40 1.28 -26.85
CA VAL A 565 11.69 0.50 -27.87
C VAL A 565 11.93 1.08 -29.26
N LYS A 566 11.75 0.31 -30.32
CA LYS A 566 12.00 0.77 -31.70
C LYS A 566 10.96 1.78 -32.18
N LYS A 567 9.70 1.57 -31.79
CA LYS A 567 8.57 2.43 -32.13
C LYS A 567 7.78 2.75 -30.87
N CYS A 568 7.66 4.03 -30.55
CA CYS A 568 6.92 4.52 -29.39
C CYS A 568 5.42 4.14 -29.51
N PRO A 569 4.90 3.23 -28.66
CA PRO A 569 3.49 2.86 -28.62
C PRO A 569 2.66 3.91 -27.86
N TYR A 570 1.34 3.75 -27.83
CA TYR A 570 0.53 4.46 -26.83
C TYR A 570 0.92 3.97 -25.43
N VAL A 571 1.34 4.90 -24.57
CA VAL A 571 1.75 4.61 -23.20
C VAL A 571 1.20 5.68 -22.26
N ALA A 572 0.42 5.22 -21.27
CA ALA A 572 -0.12 6.04 -20.19
C ALA A 572 -0.53 5.13 -19.04
N PHE A 573 -0.88 5.70 -17.88
CA PHE A 573 -1.56 4.98 -16.80
C PHE A 573 -3.09 5.05 -16.89
N ARG A 574 -3.60 5.74 -17.91
CA ARG A 574 -5.02 5.85 -18.23
C ARG A 574 -5.30 5.32 -19.62
N VAL A 575 -6.48 4.71 -19.82
CA VAL A 575 -6.99 4.35 -21.15
C VAL A 575 -7.18 5.61 -22.02
N PRO A 576 -7.01 5.50 -23.35
CA PRO A 576 -7.20 6.65 -24.24
C PRO A 576 -8.65 7.14 -24.22
N ASP A 577 -8.86 8.44 -24.39
CA ASP A 577 -10.20 9.01 -24.46
C ASP A 577 -10.95 8.50 -25.71
N ALA A 578 -12.26 8.26 -25.58
CA ALA A 578 -13.09 7.71 -26.66
C ALA A 578 -13.05 8.54 -27.97
N ALA A 579 -12.67 9.83 -27.91
CA ALA A 579 -12.49 10.69 -29.07
C ALA A 579 -11.26 10.34 -29.92
N GLU A 580 -10.23 9.70 -29.35
CA GLU A 580 -9.02 9.31 -30.10
C GLU A 580 -9.21 8.02 -30.92
N ASN A 581 -10.23 7.22 -30.61
CA ASN A 581 -10.58 6.00 -31.37
C ASN A 581 -11.34 6.29 -32.69
N GLY A 582 -11.72 7.54 -32.96
CA GLY A 582 -12.60 7.93 -34.07
C GLY A 582 -11.95 8.62 -35.27
N SER A 583 -10.65 8.93 -35.23
CA SER A 583 -9.97 9.61 -36.34
C SER A 583 -8.96 8.68 -37.01
N PRO A 584 -9.14 8.31 -38.29
CA PRO A 584 -8.02 7.82 -39.08
C PRO A 584 -6.97 8.92 -39.05
N ARG A 585 -5.75 8.63 -38.61
CA ARG A 585 -4.60 9.50 -38.87
C ARG A 585 -4.48 9.61 -40.38
N GLY A 586 -5.07 10.66 -40.93
CA GLY A 586 -5.05 10.95 -42.35
C GLY A 586 -3.61 10.98 -42.81
N GLY A 587 -3.31 10.18 -43.83
CA GLY A 587 -2.03 10.23 -44.52
C GLY A 587 -1.82 11.65 -45.02
N GLY A 588 -0.86 12.34 -44.41
CA GLY A 588 -0.28 13.54 -44.98
C GLY A 588 0.43 13.15 -46.27
N SER A 589 -0.23 13.41 -47.38
CA SER A 589 0.36 13.39 -48.72
C SER A 589 1.61 14.26 -48.72
N SER A 590 2.76 13.63 -48.89
CA SER A 590 3.92 14.26 -49.49
C SER A 590 3.57 14.60 -50.94
N THR A 591 3.30 15.87 -51.20
CA THR A 591 3.37 16.46 -52.54
C THR A 591 4.33 17.63 -52.52
N GLU A 592 5.19 17.60 -53.53
CA GLU A 592 6.26 18.53 -53.88
C GLU A 592 5.82 19.99 -53.87
N LEU A 593 6.64 20.86 -53.25
CA LEU A 593 7.30 22.02 -53.87
C LEU A 593 8.27 22.68 -52.88
#